data_AF-A0A352M3G3-F1
#
_entry.id   AF-A0A352M3G3-F1
#
_cell.length_a   1.000
_cell.length_b   1.000
_cell.length_c   1.000
_cell.angle_alpha   90.00
_cell.angle_beta   90.00
_cell.angle_gamma   90.00
#
_symmetry.space_group_name_H-M   'P 1'
#
loop_
_entity.id
_entity.type
_entity.pdbx_description
1 polymer ?
#
loop_
_entity_poly.entity_id
_entity_poly.type
_entity_poly.pdbx_seq_one_letter_code
_entity_poly.pdbx_strand_id
1 'polypeptide(L)'
;MIFKFSKRTIWAASIIITLLIYTAHASQSDKIKNTPPDLAPSLFKGAIMKGTEAEKAVERKNAMTMETELGKIPNVVCSKTIGGASRNTITPDLISEIIDYNKNQILKRFGDKHDTLDSLSYCYICKNSGLIFYFDSESKKADWLKYAGRVSFNGAKAGMNFKNIMKKLGRTRIMKTKQYRGFEITYKINNFYLSFSSFEPDGNQSVATIFSQREMERKLNCRNTQDDKKPPKFRKRKVLPKKDEAYKDPSLKKTLNELKRAVDEKNYEVLVSYISDEIYPRDSGLGKDGFIKNWSLDSNPKNSTIWHELKEVFKLGGGTYYPSQNSEIEESYKAPYIDTSDAAVLDDFDFHYVTGENVNIRVRPNADSKIIGRLSYEGVYTQFNFNSHDLERLSYDEIINNRPLWYKIATASGKFGYVYGNLRSSLDFRLGMRKQAGGWKITYFVEGD
;
A
#
# COMPACT_ATOMS: atom_id res chain seq x y z
N MET A 1 -7.59 -14.07 47.09
CA MET A 1 -6.20 -13.71 46.71
C MET A 1 -6.14 -13.60 45.18
N ILE A 2 -6.22 -12.38 44.63
CA ILE A 2 -6.32 -12.14 43.18
C ILE A 2 -4.91 -11.85 42.65
N PHE A 3 -4.32 -12.78 41.90
CA PHE A 3 -3.01 -12.57 41.28
C PHE A 3 -3.14 -11.68 40.03
N LYS A 4 -2.58 -10.46 40.09
CA LYS A 4 -2.35 -9.62 38.91
C LYS A 4 -1.12 -10.13 38.17
N PHE A 5 -1.32 -10.83 37.05
CA PHE A 5 -0.22 -11.16 36.15
C PHE A 5 0.15 -9.96 35.28
N SER A 6 1.44 -9.67 35.18
CA SER A 6 1.97 -8.59 34.34
C SER A 6 1.92 -8.98 32.86
N LYS A 7 1.82 -7.99 31.95
CA LYS A 7 1.89 -8.23 30.49
C LYS A 7 3.17 -8.97 30.06
N ARG A 8 4.25 -8.86 30.82
CA ARG A 8 5.50 -9.61 30.57
C ARG A 8 5.34 -11.11 30.83
N THR A 9 4.50 -11.50 31.79
CA THR A 9 4.25 -12.90 32.14
C THR A 9 3.43 -13.61 31.07
N ILE A 10 2.50 -12.91 30.42
CA ILE A 10 1.69 -13.44 29.31
C ILE A 10 2.56 -13.62 28.05
N TRP A 11 3.45 -12.64 27.75
CA TRP A 11 4.35 -12.74 26.60
C TRP A 11 5.41 -13.84 26.78
N ALA A 12 5.96 -13.98 28.00
CA ALA A 12 6.85 -15.09 28.33
C ALA A 12 6.14 -16.44 28.22
N ALA A 13 4.88 -16.55 28.63
CA ALA A 13 4.11 -17.78 28.48
C ALA A 13 3.87 -18.16 27.01
N SER A 14 3.54 -17.21 26.13
CA SER A 14 3.41 -17.49 24.69
C SER A 14 4.72 -17.94 24.06
N ILE A 15 5.85 -17.30 24.40
CA ILE A 15 7.17 -17.71 23.89
C ILE A 15 7.55 -19.10 24.40
N ILE A 16 7.28 -19.39 25.68
CA ILE A 16 7.52 -20.70 26.27
C ILE A 16 6.63 -21.76 25.61
N ILE A 17 5.37 -21.45 25.30
CA ILE A 17 4.47 -22.39 24.59
C ILE A 17 4.95 -22.63 23.16
N THR A 18 5.37 -21.60 22.42
CA THR A 18 5.91 -21.76 21.06
C THR A 18 7.24 -22.52 21.08
N LEU A 19 8.14 -22.22 22.02
CA LEU A 19 9.39 -22.98 22.22
C LEU A 19 9.11 -24.42 22.66
N LEU A 20 8.09 -24.67 23.50
CA LEU A 20 7.69 -26.02 23.91
C LEU A 20 7.06 -26.80 22.76
N ILE A 21 6.29 -26.15 21.87
CA ILE A 21 5.75 -26.80 20.66
C ILE A 21 6.89 -27.12 19.68
N TYR A 22 7.84 -26.20 19.51
CA TYR A 22 8.99 -26.38 18.60
C TYR A 22 9.99 -27.40 19.13
N THR A 23 10.28 -27.40 20.44
CA THR A 23 11.13 -28.41 21.09
C THR A 23 10.40 -29.75 21.23
N ALA A 24 9.07 -29.78 21.38
CA ALA A 24 8.30 -31.02 21.29
C ALA A 24 8.34 -31.61 19.88
N HIS A 25 8.25 -30.81 18.82
CA HIS A 25 8.43 -31.29 17.44
C HIS A 25 9.86 -31.78 17.17
N ALA A 26 10.89 -31.08 17.67
CA ALA A 26 12.29 -31.47 17.49
C ALA A 26 12.72 -32.65 18.40
N SER A 27 12.07 -32.85 19.56
CA SER A 27 12.35 -33.94 20.51
C SER A 27 11.49 -35.19 20.28
N GLN A 28 10.49 -35.14 19.40
CA GLN A 28 9.56 -36.25 19.16
C GLN A 28 10.08 -37.31 18.17
N SER A 29 11.27 -37.15 17.57
CA SER A 29 11.84 -38.26 16.78
C SER A 29 12.41 -39.38 17.65
N ASP A 30 12.85 -39.11 18.89
CA ASP A 30 13.65 -40.08 19.67
C ASP A 30 13.02 -40.55 21.01
N LYS A 31 11.89 -39.96 21.46
CA LYS A 31 11.27 -40.32 22.76
C LYS A 31 9.88 -40.97 22.72
N ILE A 32 9.30 -41.23 21.54
CA ILE A 32 7.99 -41.93 21.41
C ILE A 32 8.17 -43.47 21.45
N LYS A 33 8.90 -43.99 22.44
CA LYS A 33 8.94 -45.45 22.71
C LYS A 33 8.53 -45.85 24.12
N ASN A 34 8.46 -44.93 25.10
CA ASN A 34 8.29 -45.29 26.52
C ASN A 34 7.25 -44.44 27.30
N THR A 35 6.25 -43.85 26.66
CA THR A 35 5.16 -43.16 27.38
C THR A 35 3.90 -44.01 27.39
N PRO A 36 3.28 -44.30 28.55
CA PRO A 36 2.03 -45.05 28.62
C PRO A 36 0.91 -44.35 27.82
N PRO A 37 0.09 -45.07 27.03
CA PRO A 37 -0.89 -44.48 26.11
C PRO A 37 -1.96 -43.59 26.77
N ASP A 38 -2.19 -43.77 28.08
CA ASP A 38 -3.39 -43.25 28.74
C ASP A 38 -3.24 -41.85 29.39
N LEU A 39 -2.02 -41.27 29.41
CA LEU A 39 -1.73 -40.00 30.11
C LEU A 39 -1.44 -38.80 29.20
N ALA A 40 -1.16 -39.02 27.92
CA ALA A 40 -0.87 -37.94 26.97
C ALA A 40 -2.12 -37.12 26.51
N PRO A 41 -3.31 -37.73 26.28
CA PRO A 41 -4.45 -36.99 25.74
C PRO A 41 -5.05 -35.95 26.71
N SER A 42 -5.00 -36.19 28.02
CA SER A 42 -5.66 -35.34 29.02
C SER A 42 -4.93 -34.01 29.27
N LEU A 43 -3.59 -34.01 29.24
CA LEU A 43 -2.76 -32.81 29.42
C LEU A 43 -2.81 -31.88 28.19
N PHE A 44 -2.83 -32.44 26.98
CA PHE A 44 -2.99 -31.66 25.75
C PHE A 44 -4.39 -31.05 25.63
N LYS A 45 -5.45 -31.80 25.98
CA LYS A 45 -6.82 -31.31 25.95
C LYS A 45 -7.03 -30.12 26.91
N GLY A 46 -6.41 -30.17 28.10
CA GLY A 46 -6.45 -29.07 29.07
C GLY A 46 -5.73 -27.80 28.60
N ALA A 47 -4.57 -27.93 27.94
CA ALA A 47 -3.84 -26.80 27.39
C ALA A 47 -4.53 -26.16 26.17
N ILE A 48 -5.09 -26.97 25.27
CA ILE A 48 -5.87 -26.50 24.11
C ILE A 48 -7.18 -25.84 24.57
N MET A 49 -7.89 -26.41 25.55
CA MET A 49 -9.10 -25.79 26.10
C MET A 49 -8.79 -24.47 26.81
N LYS A 50 -7.71 -24.38 27.59
CA LYS A 50 -7.30 -23.10 28.22
C LYS A 50 -6.86 -22.04 27.21
N GLY A 51 -6.19 -22.43 26.11
CA GLY A 51 -5.86 -21.55 25.00
C GLY A 51 -7.12 -20.98 24.34
N THR A 52 -8.07 -21.84 23.99
CA THR A 52 -9.34 -21.44 23.35
C THR A 52 -10.24 -20.61 24.27
N GLU A 53 -10.24 -20.84 25.59
CA GLU A 53 -10.98 -19.97 26.53
C GLU A 53 -10.32 -18.59 26.69
N ALA A 54 -8.99 -18.52 26.72
CA ALA A 54 -8.26 -17.27 26.77
C ALA A 54 -8.47 -16.44 25.49
N GLU A 55 -8.42 -17.07 24.32
CA GLU A 55 -8.72 -16.44 23.03
C GLU A 55 -10.16 -15.91 22.99
N LYS A 56 -11.15 -16.75 23.35
CA LYS A 56 -12.57 -16.33 23.45
C LYS A 56 -12.77 -15.18 24.45
N ALA A 57 -12.03 -15.16 25.56
CA ALA A 57 -12.11 -14.07 26.53
C ALA A 57 -11.53 -12.76 25.97
N VAL A 58 -10.43 -12.83 25.21
CA VAL A 58 -9.87 -11.67 24.50
C VAL A 58 -10.84 -11.18 23.42
N GLU A 59 -11.44 -12.07 22.63
CA GLU A 59 -12.44 -11.74 21.63
C GLU A 59 -13.67 -11.06 22.24
N ARG A 60 -14.23 -11.61 23.33
CA ARG A 60 -15.37 -11.00 24.04
C ARG A 60 -15.02 -9.62 24.58
N LYS A 61 -13.83 -9.45 25.15
CA LYS A 61 -13.36 -8.15 25.66
C LYS A 61 -13.19 -7.13 24.53
N ASN A 62 -12.65 -7.56 23.39
CA ASN A 62 -12.50 -6.70 22.21
C ASN A 62 -13.87 -6.31 21.65
N ALA A 63 -14.81 -7.25 21.53
CA ALA A 63 -16.17 -7.00 21.08
C ALA A 63 -16.91 -6.00 21.99
N MET A 64 -16.84 -6.18 23.32
CA MET A 64 -17.46 -5.26 24.28
C MET A 64 -16.85 -3.85 24.20
N THR A 65 -15.53 -3.76 24.01
CA THR A 65 -14.84 -2.47 23.80
C THR A 65 -15.30 -1.82 22.50
N MET A 66 -15.47 -2.61 21.43
CA MET A 66 -15.89 -2.16 20.11
C MET A 66 -17.33 -1.64 20.11
N GLU A 67 -18.28 -2.38 20.69
CA GLU A 67 -19.67 -1.91 20.85
C GLU A 67 -19.72 -0.59 21.63
N THR A 68 -18.90 -0.48 22.67
CA THR A 68 -18.77 0.75 23.46
C THR A 68 -18.22 1.92 22.63
N GLU A 69 -17.23 1.69 21.76
CA GLU A 69 -16.68 2.73 20.89
C GLU A 69 -17.65 3.11 19.76
N LEU A 70 -18.34 2.15 19.15
CA LEU A 70 -19.35 2.40 18.12
C LEU A 70 -20.57 3.14 18.69
N GLY A 71 -20.99 2.81 19.91
CA GLY A 71 -22.10 3.50 20.60
C GLY A 71 -21.81 4.97 20.92
N LYS A 72 -20.54 5.40 20.91
CA LYS A 72 -20.15 6.81 21.07
C LYS A 72 -20.25 7.62 19.79
N ILE A 73 -20.38 6.96 18.63
CA ILE A 73 -20.48 7.64 17.34
C ILE A 73 -21.93 8.13 17.18
N PRO A 74 -22.15 9.44 16.98
CA PRO A 74 -23.50 9.97 16.85
C PRO A 74 -24.19 9.39 15.61
N ASN A 75 -25.44 8.97 15.80
CA ASN A 75 -26.32 8.57 14.72
C ASN A 75 -26.95 9.82 14.09
N VAL A 76 -26.68 10.06 12.81
CA VAL A 76 -27.24 11.19 12.08
C VAL A 76 -28.45 10.72 11.31
N VAL A 77 -29.64 11.13 11.76
CA VAL A 77 -30.87 10.95 11.00
C VAL A 77 -30.85 11.99 9.88
N CYS A 78 -30.51 11.56 8.67
CA CYS A 78 -30.61 12.40 7.50
C CYS A 78 -32.10 12.46 7.08
N SER A 79 -32.74 13.62 7.21
CA SER A 79 -34.07 13.83 6.64
C SER A 79 -34.01 13.57 5.13
N LYS A 80 -34.98 12.82 4.58
CA LYS A 80 -35.14 12.59 3.14
C LYS A 80 -34.87 13.89 2.37
N THR A 81 -34.01 13.81 1.35
CA THR A 81 -33.52 14.96 0.59
C THR A 81 -34.68 15.83 0.10
N ILE A 82 -34.83 17.04 0.65
CA ILE A 82 -35.78 18.04 0.16
C ILE A 82 -35.02 18.91 -0.86
N GLY A 83 -35.24 18.64 -2.15
CA GLY A 83 -34.82 19.53 -3.24
C GLY A 83 -33.66 19.04 -4.11
N GLY A 84 -33.91 19.04 -5.43
CA GLY A 84 -32.99 18.92 -6.57
C GLY A 84 -31.61 18.30 -6.31
N ALA A 85 -31.47 17.00 -6.56
CA ALA A 85 -30.16 16.35 -6.55
C ALA A 85 -29.26 17.00 -7.63
N SER A 86 -28.28 17.79 -7.20
CA SER A 86 -27.19 18.20 -8.09
C SER A 86 -26.41 16.94 -8.50
N ARG A 87 -25.83 16.92 -9.70
CA ARG A 87 -25.01 15.79 -10.19
C ARG A 87 -23.85 15.41 -9.27
N ASN A 88 -23.48 16.27 -8.31
CA ASN A 88 -22.37 16.06 -7.39
C ASN A 88 -22.81 15.85 -5.92
N THR A 89 -24.08 15.57 -5.68
CA THR A 89 -24.57 15.28 -4.32
C THR A 89 -24.73 13.77 -4.15
N ILE A 90 -24.08 13.22 -3.13
CA ILE A 90 -24.30 11.85 -2.68
C ILE A 90 -25.38 11.85 -1.60
N THR A 91 -26.36 10.98 -1.76
CA THR A 91 -27.42 10.76 -0.78
C THR A 91 -27.08 9.58 0.15
N PRO A 92 -27.63 9.54 1.37
CA PRO A 92 -27.53 8.37 2.25
C PRO A 92 -28.00 7.09 1.56
N ASP A 93 -29.11 7.15 0.82
CA ASP A 93 -29.69 5.99 0.13
C ASP A 93 -28.74 5.43 -0.93
N LEU A 94 -28.10 6.30 -1.72
CA LEU A 94 -27.11 5.87 -2.71
C LEU A 94 -25.92 5.19 -2.03
N ILE A 95 -25.42 5.72 -0.91
CA ILE A 95 -24.31 5.08 -0.20
C ILE A 95 -24.71 3.74 0.40
N SER A 96 -25.88 3.69 1.05
CA SER A 96 -26.43 2.46 1.61
C SER A 96 -26.58 1.38 0.55
N GLU A 97 -26.95 1.75 -0.68
CA GLU A 97 -27.01 0.86 -1.83
C GLU A 97 -25.61 0.40 -2.28
N ILE A 98 -24.68 1.32 -2.55
CA ILE A 98 -23.41 0.99 -3.23
C ILE A 98 -22.33 0.43 -2.31
N ILE A 99 -22.41 0.64 -0.99
CA ILE A 99 -21.39 0.13 -0.05
C ILE A 99 -21.37 -1.41 -0.02
N ASP A 100 -22.47 -2.05 -0.42
CA ASP A 100 -22.60 -3.50 -0.51
C ASP A 100 -22.34 -4.06 -1.91
N TYR A 101 -22.06 -3.20 -2.89
CA TYR A 101 -21.83 -3.62 -4.25
C TYR A 101 -20.53 -4.40 -4.40
N ASN A 102 -20.56 -5.40 -5.26
CA ASN A 102 -19.37 -6.05 -5.75
C ASN A 102 -18.70 -5.29 -6.91
N LYS A 103 -17.49 -5.72 -7.28
CA LYS A 103 -16.69 -5.17 -8.38
C LYS A 103 -17.51 -4.99 -9.67
N ASN A 104 -18.27 -5.99 -10.08
CA ASN A 104 -19.06 -5.95 -11.32
C ASN A 104 -20.24 -4.99 -11.25
N GLN A 105 -20.91 -4.91 -10.09
CA GLN A 105 -22.01 -3.96 -9.87
C GLN A 105 -21.54 -2.51 -9.91
N ILE A 106 -20.36 -2.22 -9.33
CA ILE A 106 -19.74 -0.89 -9.38
C ILE A 106 -19.42 -0.51 -10.82
N LEU A 107 -18.77 -1.39 -11.58
CA LEU A 107 -18.45 -1.14 -13.00
C LEU A 107 -19.72 -0.94 -13.84
N LYS A 108 -20.74 -1.78 -13.64
CA LYS A 108 -22.02 -1.63 -14.34
C LYS A 108 -22.72 -0.30 -14.03
N ARG A 109 -22.62 0.19 -12.79
CA ARG A 109 -23.31 1.40 -12.33
C ARG A 109 -22.57 2.69 -12.70
N PHE A 110 -21.25 2.71 -12.55
CA PHE A 110 -20.43 3.91 -12.67
C PHE A 110 -19.60 3.97 -13.95
N GLY A 111 -19.68 2.95 -14.80
CA GLY A 111 -18.96 2.84 -16.05
C GLY A 111 -17.58 2.20 -15.88
N ASP A 112 -16.81 2.21 -16.96
CA ASP A 112 -15.52 1.55 -17.02
C ASP A 112 -14.53 2.10 -15.99
N LYS A 113 -13.70 1.18 -15.50
CA LYS A 113 -12.56 1.47 -14.63
C LYS A 113 -11.65 2.47 -15.34
N HIS A 114 -11.31 3.57 -14.70
CA HIS A 114 -10.10 4.28 -15.12
C HIS A 114 -8.89 3.52 -14.56
N ASP A 115 -7.88 3.31 -15.40
CA ASP A 115 -6.65 2.55 -15.14
C ASP A 115 -6.26 2.52 -13.66
N THR A 116 -6.05 1.31 -13.16
CA THR A 116 -5.31 1.10 -11.92
C THR A 116 -4.02 1.89 -12.03
N LEU A 117 -3.66 2.64 -10.99
CA LEU A 117 -2.25 2.61 -10.62
C LEU A 117 -1.97 1.12 -10.38
N ASP A 118 -1.15 0.47 -11.18
CA ASP A 118 -0.98 -1.00 -11.15
C ASP A 118 -0.48 -1.48 -9.77
N SER A 119 0.17 -0.58 -9.01
CA SER A 119 0.48 -0.75 -7.58
C SER A 119 -0.74 -0.84 -6.65
N LEU A 120 -1.96 -0.56 -7.14
CA LEU A 120 -3.22 -0.49 -6.42
C LEU A 120 -4.26 -1.45 -7.00
N SER A 121 -3.90 -2.72 -7.19
CA SER A 121 -4.79 -3.83 -7.61
C SER A 121 -6.11 -3.96 -6.82
N TYR A 122 -6.23 -3.21 -5.73
CA TYR A 122 -7.31 -3.17 -4.74
C TYR A 122 -8.20 -1.91 -4.82
N CYS A 123 -8.10 -1.06 -5.85
CA CYS A 123 -8.99 0.12 -5.95
C CYS A 123 -9.56 0.37 -7.35
N TYR A 124 -10.82 0.81 -7.41
CA TYR A 124 -11.47 1.31 -8.62
C TYR A 124 -11.73 2.80 -8.50
N ILE A 125 -11.23 3.56 -9.47
CA ILE A 125 -11.43 5.01 -9.55
C ILE A 125 -12.53 5.28 -10.57
N CYS A 126 -13.68 5.79 -10.11
CA CYS A 126 -14.80 6.14 -10.97
C CYS A 126 -14.78 7.65 -11.25
N LYS A 127 -14.07 8.06 -12.31
CA LYS A 127 -13.78 9.48 -12.60
C LYS A 127 -15.02 10.38 -12.68
N ASN A 128 -16.11 9.86 -13.25
CA ASN A 128 -17.32 10.63 -13.50
C ASN A 128 -18.13 10.91 -12.22
N SER A 129 -17.98 10.07 -11.18
CA SER A 129 -18.71 10.23 -9.92
C SER A 129 -17.89 10.94 -8.84
N GLY A 130 -16.57 11.10 -9.02
CA GLY A 130 -15.70 11.60 -7.96
C GLY A 130 -15.53 10.61 -6.80
N LEU A 131 -15.83 9.32 -7.06
CA LEU A 131 -15.76 8.23 -6.10
C LEU A 131 -14.54 7.34 -6.34
N ILE A 132 -13.96 6.84 -5.25
CA ILE A 132 -12.92 5.81 -5.27
C ILE A 132 -13.40 4.68 -4.40
N PHE A 133 -13.51 3.48 -4.97
CA PHE A 133 -13.91 2.27 -4.27
C PHE A 133 -12.67 1.44 -3.96
N TYR A 134 -12.61 0.91 -2.74
CA TYR A 134 -11.52 0.06 -2.28
C TYR A 134 -12.04 -1.35 -2.03
N PHE A 135 -11.28 -2.34 -2.46
CA PHE A 135 -11.56 -3.76 -2.36
C PHE A 135 -10.31 -4.47 -1.85
N ASP A 136 -10.40 -5.10 -0.70
CA ASP A 136 -9.42 -6.04 -0.20
C ASP A 136 -9.25 -7.19 -1.19
N SER A 137 -8.08 -7.83 -1.17
CA SER A 137 -7.74 -8.95 -2.06
C SER A 137 -8.76 -10.08 -2.00
N GLU A 138 -9.31 -10.31 -0.80
CA GLU A 138 -10.28 -11.34 -0.50
C GLU A 138 -11.73 -10.86 -0.59
N SER A 139 -11.96 -9.53 -0.60
CA SER A 139 -13.31 -8.98 -0.55
C SER A 139 -13.96 -8.96 -1.92
N LYS A 140 -15.15 -9.55 -1.99
CA LYS A 140 -16.03 -9.42 -3.16
C LYS A 140 -16.75 -8.07 -3.19
N LYS A 141 -16.73 -7.30 -2.10
CA LYS A 141 -17.47 -6.05 -1.93
C LYS A 141 -16.52 -4.87 -1.75
N ALA A 142 -17.02 -3.65 -1.96
CA ALA A 142 -16.27 -2.47 -1.56
C ALA A 142 -16.17 -2.42 -0.03
N ASP A 143 -14.95 -2.38 0.50
CA ASP A 143 -14.72 -2.32 1.94
C ASP A 143 -14.99 -0.90 2.44
N TRP A 144 -14.45 0.07 1.72
CA TRP A 144 -14.65 1.49 1.98
C TRP A 144 -14.57 2.28 0.67
N LEU A 145 -15.07 3.52 0.71
CA LEU A 145 -14.99 4.42 -0.43
C LEU A 145 -14.61 5.83 -0.01
N LYS A 146 -14.01 6.57 -0.93
CA LYS A 146 -13.69 7.98 -0.79
C LYS A 146 -14.44 8.82 -1.78
N TYR A 147 -14.67 10.06 -1.41
CA TYR A 147 -15.17 11.07 -2.32
C TYR A 147 -14.42 12.38 -2.15
N ALA A 148 -14.32 13.16 -3.22
CA ALA A 148 -13.54 14.38 -3.22
C ALA A 148 -14.21 15.58 -3.86
N GLY A 149 -13.69 16.75 -3.46
CA GLY A 149 -13.74 18.07 -4.09
C GLY A 149 -15.12 18.57 -4.52
N ARG A 150 -15.68 17.92 -5.54
CA ARG A 150 -16.98 18.23 -6.12
C ARG A 150 -18.11 17.53 -5.39
N VAL A 151 -17.84 16.36 -4.81
CA VAL A 151 -18.83 15.53 -4.15
C VAL A 151 -19.12 16.04 -2.74
N SER A 152 -20.41 16.18 -2.42
CA SER A 152 -20.85 16.55 -1.08
C SER A 152 -21.90 15.58 -0.53
N PHE A 153 -21.87 15.40 0.79
CA PHE A 153 -22.84 14.64 1.56
C PHE A 153 -23.57 15.63 2.48
N ASN A 154 -24.86 15.91 2.22
CA ASN A 154 -25.64 16.93 2.93
C ASN A 154 -24.90 18.29 3.07
N GLY A 155 -24.18 18.68 2.02
CA GLY A 155 -23.40 19.92 1.97
C GLY A 155 -22.06 19.88 2.71
N ALA A 156 -21.72 18.81 3.41
CA ALA A 156 -20.37 18.55 3.89
C ALA A 156 -19.52 17.92 2.78
N LYS A 157 -18.25 18.32 2.67
CA LYS A 157 -17.34 17.81 1.63
C LYS A 157 -15.90 17.73 2.12
N ALA A 158 -15.09 16.93 1.43
CA ALA A 158 -13.65 16.94 1.61
C ALA A 158 -13.09 18.37 1.44
N GLY A 159 -12.08 18.70 2.23
CA GLY A 159 -11.47 20.03 2.29
C GLY A 159 -12.06 20.95 3.37
N MET A 160 -13.28 20.68 3.86
CA MET A 160 -13.88 21.48 4.94
C MET A 160 -13.20 21.21 6.28
N ASN A 161 -13.15 22.22 7.15
CA ASN A 161 -12.78 22.04 8.55
C ASN A 161 -13.92 21.40 9.37
N PHE A 162 -13.59 20.83 10.53
CA PHE A 162 -14.54 20.10 11.37
C PHE A 162 -15.68 20.99 11.89
N LYS A 163 -15.42 22.28 12.15
CA LYS A 163 -16.48 23.23 12.55
C LYS A 163 -17.57 23.34 11.48
N ASN A 164 -17.19 23.48 10.22
CA ASN A 164 -18.12 23.59 9.10
C ASN A 164 -18.85 22.27 8.83
N ILE A 165 -18.16 21.13 8.95
CA ILE A 165 -18.78 19.81 8.83
C ILE A 165 -19.82 19.59 9.94
N MET A 166 -19.46 19.88 11.19
CA MET A 166 -20.38 19.75 12.33
C MET A 166 -21.61 20.69 12.23
N LYS A 167 -21.48 21.85 11.58
CA LYS A 167 -22.63 22.72 11.28
C LYS A 167 -23.60 22.08 10.29
N LYS A 168 -23.12 21.19 9.41
CA LYS A 168 -23.93 20.52 8.38
C LYS A 168 -24.50 19.17 8.83
N LEU A 169 -23.69 18.38 9.55
CA LEU A 169 -24.02 16.99 9.90
C LEU A 169 -24.38 16.80 11.37
N GLY A 170 -24.33 17.87 12.18
CA GLY A 170 -24.52 17.81 13.62
C GLY A 170 -23.20 17.70 14.39
N ARG A 171 -23.28 17.99 15.69
CA ARG A 171 -22.12 17.98 16.59
C ARG A 171 -21.63 16.54 16.81
N THR A 172 -20.32 16.37 16.85
CA THR A 172 -19.66 15.12 17.21
C THR A 172 -18.34 15.44 17.92
N ARG A 173 -17.67 14.41 18.43
CA ARG A 173 -16.39 14.55 19.10
C ARG A 173 -15.25 14.47 18.08
N ILE A 174 -14.29 15.39 18.19
CA ILE A 174 -12.99 15.26 17.51
C ILE A 174 -12.19 14.20 18.26
N MET A 175 -11.88 13.12 17.57
CA MET A 175 -11.02 12.05 18.05
C MET A 175 -9.60 12.29 17.61
N LYS A 176 -8.65 12.24 18.55
CA LYS A 176 -7.23 12.14 18.20
C LYS A 176 -6.95 10.69 17.80
N THR A 177 -6.52 10.47 16.57
CA THR A 177 -6.17 9.15 16.07
C THR A 177 -4.67 8.97 16.14
N LYS A 178 -4.21 7.74 16.38
CA LYS A 178 -2.79 7.38 16.20
C LYS A 178 -2.45 7.15 14.72
N GLN A 179 -3.49 7.00 13.90
CA GLN A 179 -3.43 6.76 12.46
C GLN A 179 -3.03 8.02 11.69
N TYR A 180 -2.78 7.80 10.39
CA TYR A 180 -2.12 8.68 9.42
C TYR A 180 -2.42 10.18 9.55
N ARG A 181 -3.65 10.60 9.84
CA ARG A 181 -4.04 12.02 9.89
C ARG A 181 -4.14 12.60 11.30
N GLY A 182 -4.04 11.84 12.38
CA GLY A 182 -3.97 12.40 13.74
C GLY A 182 -5.29 12.95 14.32
N PHE A 183 -6.24 13.43 13.50
CA PHE A 183 -7.56 13.86 13.96
C PHE A 183 -8.69 13.38 13.04
N GLU A 184 -9.83 13.07 13.64
CA GLU A 184 -10.98 12.50 12.94
C GLU A 184 -12.31 12.89 13.61
N ILE A 185 -13.35 13.10 12.81
CA ILE A 185 -14.74 13.10 13.25
C ILE A 185 -15.50 12.02 12.47
N THR A 186 -16.40 11.31 13.14
CA THR A 186 -17.14 10.20 12.54
C THR A 186 -18.62 10.30 12.88
N TYR A 187 -19.45 9.88 11.93
CA TYR A 187 -20.91 9.85 12.00
C TYR A 187 -21.40 8.48 11.56
N LYS A 188 -22.36 7.92 12.29
CA LYS A 188 -23.10 6.74 11.86
C LYS A 188 -24.32 7.21 11.06
N ILE A 189 -24.50 6.67 9.87
CA ILE A 189 -25.60 7.04 8.98
C ILE A 189 -26.16 5.76 8.40
N ASN A 190 -27.41 5.43 8.72
CA ASN A 190 -28.02 4.16 8.34
C ASN A 190 -27.10 2.96 8.70
N ASN A 191 -26.65 2.22 7.68
CA ASN A 191 -25.80 1.04 7.76
C ASN A 191 -24.29 1.33 7.51
N PHE A 192 -23.87 2.60 7.43
CA PHE A 192 -22.49 2.96 7.15
C PHE A 192 -21.96 4.05 8.10
N TYR A 193 -20.66 4.30 8.02
CA TYR A 193 -19.98 5.34 8.79
C TYR A 193 -19.34 6.35 7.85
N LEU A 194 -19.68 7.63 8.03
CA LEU A 194 -19.03 8.74 7.33
C LEU A 194 -18.00 9.37 8.26
N SER A 195 -16.74 9.35 7.83
CA SER A 195 -15.62 9.91 8.56
C SER A 195 -14.94 11.03 7.81
N PHE A 196 -14.55 12.09 8.53
CA PHE A 196 -13.68 13.14 8.03
C PHE A 196 -12.41 13.16 8.85
N SER A 197 -11.26 13.02 8.19
CA SER A 197 -9.95 12.95 8.85
C SER A 197 -9.00 14.03 8.34
N SER A 198 -8.21 14.62 9.24
CA SER A 198 -7.31 15.72 8.93
C SER A 198 -6.09 15.73 9.85
N PHE A 199 -4.95 16.13 9.28
CA PHE A 199 -3.70 16.45 9.97
C PHE A 199 -3.78 17.63 10.93
N GLU A 200 -4.82 18.45 10.79
CA GLU A 200 -5.03 19.64 11.59
C GLU A 200 -6.08 19.35 12.68
N PRO A 201 -5.85 19.80 13.93
CA PRO A 201 -6.82 19.63 15.01
C PRO A 201 -8.21 20.21 14.70
N ASP A 202 -8.25 21.27 13.89
CA ASP A 202 -9.49 21.94 13.47
C ASP A 202 -10.18 21.26 12.28
N GLY A 203 -9.55 20.26 11.68
CA GLY A 203 -10.06 19.52 10.54
C GLY A 203 -9.75 20.13 9.18
N ASN A 204 -8.96 21.20 9.07
CA ASN A 204 -8.71 21.85 7.79
C ASN A 204 -8.14 20.87 6.75
N GLN A 205 -8.54 21.00 5.49
CA GLN A 205 -8.18 20.05 4.42
C GLN A 205 -8.57 18.58 4.74
N SER A 206 -9.72 18.37 5.38
CA SER A 206 -10.18 17.02 5.72
C SER A 206 -10.38 16.14 4.48
N VAL A 207 -10.20 14.84 4.64
CA VAL A 207 -10.58 13.82 3.65
C VAL A 207 -11.79 13.08 4.17
N ALA A 208 -12.77 12.90 3.28
CA ALA A 208 -14.00 12.19 3.56
C ALA A 208 -13.88 10.72 3.14
N THR A 209 -14.14 9.82 4.07
CA THR A 209 -14.11 8.37 3.87
C THR A 209 -15.41 7.77 4.38
N ILE A 210 -15.96 6.84 3.63
CA ILE A 210 -17.15 6.07 4.01
C ILE A 210 -16.73 4.64 4.25
N PHE A 211 -17.07 4.12 5.42
CA PHE A 211 -16.79 2.75 5.83
C PHE A 211 -18.09 1.96 5.91
N SER A 212 -18.04 0.72 5.44
CA SER A 212 -19.04 -0.28 5.84
C SER A 212 -18.97 -0.52 7.36
N GLN A 213 -20.00 -1.15 7.93
CA GLN A 213 -19.95 -1.52 9.35
C GLN A 213 -18.76 -2.41 9.68
N ARG A 214 -18.54 -3.47 8.87
CA ARG A 214 -17.41 -4.39 9.01
C ARG A 214 -16.07 -3.66 9.00
N GLU A 215 -15.89 -2.69 8.11
CA GLU A 215 -14.64 -1.94 8.01
C GLU A 215 -14.43 -0.96 9.15
N MET A 216 -15.51 -0.34 9.63
CA MET A 216 -15.40 0.50 10.82
C MET A 216 -14.99 -0.32 12.04
N GLU A 217 -15.57 -1.51 12.21
CA GLU A 217 -15.21 -2.48 13.25
C GLU A 217 -13.74 -2.90 13.13
N ARG A 218 -13.30 -3.28 11.93
CA ARG A 218 -11.90 -3.64 11.64
C ARG A 218 -10.96 -2.48 11.96
N LYS A 219 -11.29 -1.27 11.53
CA LYS A 219 -10.51 -0.06 11.81
C LYS A 219 -10.37 0.20 13.30
N LEU A 220 -11.44 0.08 14.07
CA LEU A 220 -11.42 0.24 15.53
C LEU A 220 -10.58 -0.85 16.22
N ASN A 221 -10.62 -2.08 15.71
CA ASN A 221 -9.82 -3.19 16.22
C ASN A 221 -8.32 -3.05 15.89
N CYS A 222 -7.98 -2.60 14.68
CA CYS A 222 -6.60 -2.41 14.22
C CYS A 222 -5.87 -1.25 14.92
N ARG A 223 -6.58 -0.30 15.53
CA ARG A 223 -5.99 0.83 16.27
C ARG A 223 -5.01 0.42 17.38
N ASN A 224 -5.07 -0.84 17.85
CA ASN A 224 -4.26 -1.32 18.97
C ASN A 224 -2.97 -2.05 18.59
N THR A 225 -2.72 -2.39 17.30
CA THR A 225 -1.67 -3.39 16.97
C THR A 225 -0.55 -2.92 16.05
N GLN A 226 -0.73 -1.89 15.21
CA GLN A 226 0.26 -1.54 14.17
C GLN A 226 0.94 -0.18 14.37
N ASP A 227 0.20 0.91 14.61
CA ASP A 227 0.80 2.27 14.70
C ASP A 227 1.71 2.51 15.91
N ASP A 228 1.61 1.67 16.96
CA ASP A 228 2.47 1.76 18.15
C ASP A 228 3.77 0.97 18.02
N LYS A 229 3.97 0.22 16.93
CA LYS A 229 5.23 -0.48 16.72
C LYS A 229 6.31 0.55 16.39
N LYS A 230 7.29 0.66 17.28
CA LYS A 230 8.52 1.41 16.96
C LYS A 230 9.10 0.82 15.68
N PRO A 231 9.56 1.66 14.74
CA PRO A 231 10.21 1.15 13.54
C PRO A 231 11.43 0.32 13.98
N PRO A 232 11.80 -0.73 13.23
CA PRO A 232 12.99 -1.49 13.55
C PRO A 232 14.19 -0.54 13.60
N LYS A 233 15.14 -0.81 14.49
CA LYS A 233 16.43 -0.10 14.44
C LYS A 233 17.20 -0.67 13.26
N PHE A 234 17.63 0.20 12.36
CA PHE A 234 18.44 -0.19 11.21
C PHE A 234 19.62 0.77 11.05
N ARG A 235 20.71 0.28 10.46
CA ARG A 235 21.87 1.11 10.15
C ARG A 235 21.54 2.02 8.99
N LYS A 236 21.92 3.30 9.09
CA LYS A 236 21.83 4.24 7.97
C LYS A 236 22.59 3.68 6.76
N ARG A 237 21.89 3.55 5.63
CA ARG A 237 22.46 3.12 4.35
C ARG A 237 22.24 4.18 3.30
N LYS A 238 23.28 4.42 2.49
CA LYS A 238 23.21 5.29 1.33
C LYS A 238 23.32 4.46 0.06
N VAL A 239 22.46 4.74 -0.90
CA VAL A 239 22.44 4.12 -2.23
C VAL A 239 22.60 5.24 -3.24
N LEU A 240 23.85 5.66 -3.39
CA LEU A 240 24.19 6.76 -4.29
C LEU A 240 23.79 6.37 -5.72
N PRO A 241 23.29 7.34 -6.51
CA PRO A 241 22.98 7.09 -7.90
C PRO A 241 24.29 6.74 -8.59
N LYS A 242 24.29 5.60 -9.27
CA LYS A 242 25.39 5.27 -10.17
C LYS A 242 25.19 6.09 -11.43
N LYS A 243 26.28 6.64 -11.98
CA LYS A 243 26.24 7.15 -13.36
C LYS A 243 25.77 6.00 -14.24
N ASP A 244 24.69 6.20 -15.00
CA ASP A 244 24.15 5.23 -15.95
C ASP A 244 25.32 4.64 -16.76
N GLU A 245 25.58 3.35 -16.61
CA GLU A 245 26.80 2.74 -17.13
C GLU A 245 26.75 2.42 -18.61
N ALA A 246 25.65 2.73 -19.29
CA ALA A 246 25.52 2.51 -20.72
C ALA A 246 26.61 3.21 -21.55
N TYR A 247 27.28 4.23 -21.03
CA TYR A 247 28.44 4.85 -21.71
C TYR A 247 29.62 3.88 -21.92
N LYS A 248 29.67 2.75 -21.22
CA LYS A 248 30.73 1.74 -21.35
C LYS A 248 30.56 0.89 -22.63
N ASP A 249 29.36 0.77 -23.19
CA ASP A 249 29.09 0.11 -24.48
C ASP A 249 28.37 1.10 -25.43
N PRO A 250 29.03 1.59 -26.49
CA PRO A 250 28.43 2.50 -27.47
C PRO A 250 27.13 1.98 -28.11
N SER A 251 27.02 0.67 -28.33
CA SER A 251 25.82 0.04 -28.90
C SER A 251 24.65 0.06 -27.90
N LEU A 252 24.92 -0.22 -26.62
CA LEU A 252 23.92 -0.11 -25.55
C LEU A 252 23.46 1.34 -25.38
N LYS A 253 24.40 2.30 -25.37
CA LYS A 253 24.09 3.73 -25.28
C LYS A 253 23.16 4.17 -26.41
N LYS A 254 23.44 3.74 -27.64
CA LYS A 254 22.59 4.02 -28.81
C LYS A 254 21.19 3.43 -28.60
N THR A 255 21.10 2.15 -28.24
CA THR A 255 19.82 1.48 -27.99
C THR A 255 19.01 2.17 -26.90
N LEU A 256 19.61 2.51 -25.76
CA LEU A 256 18.89 3.20 -24.67
C LEU A 256 18.42 4.59 -25.06
N ASN A 257 19.15 5.32 -25.89
CA ASN A 257 18.70 6.62 -26.40
C ASN A 257 17.47 6.47 -27.30
N GLU A 258 17.47 5.45 -28.17
CA GLU A 258 16.33 5.14 -29.04
C GLU A 258 15.11 4.69 -28.23
N LEU A 259 15.30 3.83 -27.22
CA LEU A 259 14.26 3.40 -26.29
C LEU A 259 13.69 4.56 -25.46
N LYS A 260 14.55 5.42 -24.89
CA LYS A 260 14.10 6.61 -24.14
C LYS A 260 13.25 7.53 -25.02
N ARG A 261 13.68 7.78 -26.26
CA ARG A 261 12.89 8.53 -27.25
C ARG A 261 11.56 7.82 -27.56
N ALA A 262 11.59 6.52 -27.81
CA ALA A 262 10.37 5.75 -28.07
C ALA A 262 9.39 5.79 -26.90
N VAL A 263 9.88 5.79 -25.65
CA VAL A 263 9.04 5.94 -24.45
C VAL A 263 8.42 7.33 -24.37
N ASP A 264 9.19 8.39 -24.63
CA ASP A 264 8.67 9.76 -24.64
C ASP A 264 7.64 10.00 -25.75
N GLU A 265 7.85 9.40 -26.92
CA GLU A 265 6.95 9.47 -28.09
C GLU A 265 5.83 8.43 -28.06
N LYS A 266 5.86 7.50 -27.09
CA LYS A 266 4.98 6.32 -27.00
C LYS A 266 4.96 5.50 -28.30
N ASN A 267 6.14 5.33 -28.91
CA ASN A 267 6.34 4.60 -30.16
C ASN A 267 6.35 3.08 -29.91
N TYR A 268 5.18 2.48 -30.08
CA TYR A 268 4.94 1.04 -29.93
C TYR A 268 5.90 0.18 -30.78
N GLU A 269 6.04 0.49 -32.07
CA GLU A 269 6.83 -0.34 -33.00
C GLU A 269 8.30 -0.39 -32.58
N VAL A 270 8.87 0.76 -32.19
CA VAL A 270 10.26 0.83 -31.73
C VAL A 270 10.42 0.08 -30.41
N LEU A 271 9.52 0.25 -29.43
CA LEU A 271 9.58 -0.50 -28.17
C LEU A 271 9.56 -2.02 -28.44
N VAL A 272 8.61 -2.49 -29.24
CA VAL A 272 8.44 -3.92 -29.54
C VAL A 272 9.62 -4.48 -30.32
N SER A 273 10.27 -3.68 -31.17
CA SER A 273 11.49 -4.11 -31.87
C SER A 273 12.63 -4.44 -30.90
N TYR A 274 12.64 -3.83 -29.71
CA TYR A 274 13.65 -4.05 -28.67
C TYR A 274 13.26 -5.11 -27.64
N ILE A 275 12.05 -5.68 -27.70
CA ILE A 275 11.64 -6.79 -26.83
C ILE A 275 12.15 -8.11 -27.39
N SER A 276 12.83 -8.88 -26.54
CA SER A 276 13.24 -10.26 -26.84
C SER A 276 12.01 -11.14 -27.07
N ASP A 277 12.08 -12.04 -28.06
CA ASP A 277 11.02 -13.02 -28.28
C ASP A 277 10.84 -13.94 -27.07
N GLU A 278 11.92 -14.16 -26.31
CA GLU A 278 12.00 -14.96 -25.07
C GLU A 278 11.89 -14.11 -23.78
N ILE A 279 11.28 -12.93 -23.83
CA ILE A 279 11.12 -12.09 -22.63
C ILE A 279 10.46 -12.88 -21.49
N TYR A 280 11.10 -12.88 -20.32
CA TYR A 280 10.61 -13.58 -19.13
C TYR A 280 9.36 -12.86 -18.58
N PRO A 281 8.19 -13.53 -18.50
CA PRO A 281 6.98 -12.89 -18.01
C PRO A 281 6.85 -12.96 -16.49
N ARG A 282 6.04 -12.04 -15.96
CA ARG A 282 5.52 -12.06 -14.59
C ARG A 282 4.38 -13.07 -14.43
N ASP A 283 3.39 -13.03 -15.33
CA ASP A 283 2.13 -13.79 -15.18
C ASP A 283 1.51 -14.20 -16.54
N SER A 284 1.24 -15.50 -16.69
CA SER A 284 0.29 -16.14 -17.62
C SER A 284 0.44 -16.01 -19.15
N GLY A 285 1.49 -15.37 -19.67
CA GLY A 285 1.80 -15.36 -21.11
C GLY A 285 3.29 -15.41 -21.35
N LEU A 286 3.80 -16.50 -21.93
CA LEU A 286 5.22 -16.65 -22.25
C LEU A 286 5.60 -15.77 -23.45
N GLY A 287 6.77 -15.13 -23.33
CA GLY A 287 7.40 -14.41 -24.44
C GLY A 287 6.71 -13.10 -24.82
N LYS A 288 7.10 -12.60 -25.99
CA LYS A 288 6.79 -11.26 -26.47
C LYS A 288 5.30 -10.97 -26.64
N ASP A 289 4.52 -11.93 -27.12
CA ASP A 289 3.07 -11.75 -27.28
C ASP A 289 2.37 -11.60 -25.93
N GLY A 290 2.78 -12.39 -24.94
CA GLY A 290 2.32 -12.27 -23.56
C GLY A 290 2.64 -10.89 -23.00
N PHE A 291 3.86 -10.39 -23.24
CA PHE A 291 4.26 -9.04 -22.83
C PHE A 291 3.39 -7.95 -23.47
N ILE A 292 3.20 -8.00 -24.80
CA ILE A 292 2.39 -7.03 -25.55
C ILE A 292 0.96 -6.99 -24.99
N LYS A 293 0.38 -8.16 -24.75
CA LYS A 293 -0.98 -8.28 -24.22
C LYS A 293 -1.09 -7.80 -22.78
N ASN A 294 -0.15 -8.17 -21.91
CA ASN A 294 -0.15 -7.78 -20.48
C ASN A 294 -0.09 -6.25 -20.31
N TRP A 295 0.63 -5.58 -21.19
CA TRP A 295 0.72 -4.12 -21.20
C TRP A 295 -0.34 -3.45 -22.10
N SER A 296 -1.31 -4.19 -22.64
CA SER A 296 -2.35 -3.68 -23.55
C SER A 296 -1.78 -2.91 -24.74
N LEU A 297 -0.60 -3.29 -25.21
CA LEU A 297 0.08 -2.65 -26.33
C LEU A 297 -0.54 -3.02 -27.69
N ASP A 298 -1.25 -4.15 -27.75
CA ASP A 298 -2.04 -4.59 -28.91
C ASP A 298 -3.37 -3.84 -29.07
N SER A 299 -3.94 -3.38 -27.97
CA SER A 299 -5.31 -2.86 -27.91
C SER A 299 -5.37 -1.36 -27.63
N ASN A 300 -4.47 -0.82 -26.80
CA ASN A 300 -4.44 0.58 -26.41
C ASN A 300 -3.00 1.11 -26.19
N PRO A 301 -2.10 1.00 -27.18
CA PRO A 301 -0.69 1.32 -27.00
C PRO A 301 -0.46 2.74 -26.49
N LYS A 302 -1.19 3.75 -27.00
CA LYS A 302 -0.99 5.16 -26.61
C LYS A 302 -1.27 5.46 -25.14
N ASN A 303 -2.09 4.64 -24.46
CA ASN A 303 -2.46 4.87 -23.06
C ASN A 303 -1.94 3.77 -22.13
N SER A 304 -1.12 2.84 -22.62
CA SER A 304 -0.48 1.82 -21.80
C SER A 304 0.33 2.44 -20.64
N THR A 305 0.23 1.83 -19.45
CA THR A 305 0.97 2.25 -18.24
C THR A 305 2.48 2.02 -18.37
N ILE A 306 2.91 1.13 -19.27
CA ILE A 306 4.33 0.80 -19.49
C ILE A 306 5.21 2.01 -19.78
N TRP A 307 4.67 3.01 -20.48
CA TRP A 307 5.42 4.23 -20.82
C TRP A 307 5.84 5.01 -19.59
N HIS A 308 4.94 5.09 -18.60
CA HIS A 308 5.24 5.75 -17.33
C HIS A 308 6.32 4.96 -16.57
N GLU A 309 6.17 3.65 -16.47
CA GLU A 309 7.08 2.80 -15.69
C GLU A 309 8.48 2.74 -16.31
N LEU A 310 8.60 2.57 -17.63
CA LEU A 310 9.89 2.63 -18.32
C LEU A 310 10.56 3.99 -18.14
N LYS A 311 9.81 5.09 -18.19
CA LYS A 311 10.35 6.44 -17.98
C LYS A 311 10.94 6.58 -16.58
N GLU A 312 10.24 6.05 -15.56
CA GLU A 312 10.73 6.08 -14.18
C GLU A 312 11.97 5.20 -13.98
N VAL A 313 12.01 4.01 -14.60
CA VAL A 313 13.20 3.15 -14.58
C VAL A 313 14.39 3.83 -15.27
N PHE A 314 14.19 4.39 -16.46
CA PHE A 314 15.25 5.05 -17.22
C PHE A 314 15.76 6.34 -16.58
N LYS A 315 14.92 7.06 -15.83
CA LYS A 315 15.32 8.26 -15.09
C LYS A 315 16.38 7.98 -14.03
N LEU A 316 16.35 6.79 -13.43
CA LEU A 316 17.31 6.39 -12.41
C LEU A 316 18.60 5.83 -13.02
N GLY A 317 18.57 5.43 -14.29
CA GLY A 317 19.70 4.79 -14.96
C GLY A 317 19.98 3.39 -14.41
N GLY A 318 20.96 2.71 -15.01
CA GLY A 318 21.29 1.33 -14.68
C GLY A 318 22.78 1.05 -14.72
N GLY A 319 23.12 -0.22 -14.51
CA GLY A 319 24.49 -0.74 -14.50
C GLY A 319 24.63 -1.97 -15.38
N THR A 320 25.82 -2.19 -15.91
CA THR A 320 26.13 -3.43 -16.64
C THR A 320 26.70 -4.44 -15.65
N TYR A 321 26.14 -5.65 -15.62
CA TYR A 321 26.73 -6.77 -14.93
C TYR A 321 27.67 -7.52 -15.88
N TYR A 322 28.97 -7.44 -15.60
CA TYR A 322 29.97 -8.25 -16.27
C TYR A 322 30.23 -9.51 -15.43
N PRO A 323 30.10 -10.70 -16.04
CA PRO A 323 30.60 -11.92 -15.43
C PRO A 323 32.13 -11.85 -15.27
N SER A 324 32.68 -12.52 -14.24
CA SER A 324 34.12 -12.77 -14.20
C SER A 324 34.53 -13.57 -15.45
N GLN A 325 35.80 -13.50 -15.86
CA GLN A 325 36.32 -14.10 -17.10
C GLN A 325 36.08 -15.62 -17.25
N ASN A 326 35.51 -16.31 -16.25
CA ASN A 326 35.16 -17.73 -16.25
C ASN A 326 33.67 -18.01 -16.03
N SER A 327 32.81 -17.02 -16.22
CA SER A 327 31.36 -17.18 -16.03
C SER A 327 30.64 -17.19 -17.38
N GLU A 328 29.85 -18.23 -17.60
CA GLU A 328 28.95 -18.40 -18.76
C GLU A 328 27.78 -17.39 -18.78
N ILE A 329 27.72 -16.49 -17.80
CA ILE A 329 26.66 -15.49 -17.75
C ILE A 329 26.89 -14.49 -18.90
N GLU A 330 25.84 -14.13 -19.61
CA GLU A 330 25.95 -13.17 -20.72
C GLU A 330 26.07 -11.73 -20.20
N GLU A 331 26.66 -10.83 -21.01
CA GLU A 331 26.64 -9.39 -20.74
C GLU A 331 25.19 -8.91 -20.58
N SER A 332 24.89 -8.30 -19.44
CA SER A 332 23.54 -7.80 -19.15
C SER A 332 23.56 -6.39 -18.59
N TYR A 333 22.56 -5.60 -18.97
CA TYR A 333 22.29 -4.28 -18.41
C TYR A 333 21.02 -4.33 -17.58
N LYS A 334 21.05 -3.75 -16.39
CA LYS A 334 19.92 -3.75 -15.44
C LYS A 334 19.62 -2.35 -14.95
N ALA A 335 18.35 -2.01 -14.87
CA ALA A 335 17.86 -0.74 -14.34
C ALA A 335 16.58 -0.96 -13.50
N PRO A 336 16.31 -0.12 -12.47
CA PRO A 336 17.12 1.02 -12.04
C PRO A 336 18.37 0.60 -11.25
N TYR A 337 19.31 1.52 -11.03
CA TYR A 337 20.55 1.24 -10.29
C TYR A 337 20.33 0.64 -8.90
N ILE A 338 19.15 0.85 -8.31
CA ILE A 338 18.73 0.33 -7.01
C ILE A 338 18.66 -1.20 -7.02
N ASP A 339 18.19 -1.80 -8.13
CA ASP A 339 18.19 -3.26 -8.36
C ASP A 339 19.61 -3.84 -8.38
N THR A 340 20.57 -3.06 -8.86
CA THR A 340 21.97 -3.48 -9.04
C THR A 340 22.88 -3.09 -7.88
N SER A 341 22.32 -2.53 -6.82
CA SER A 341 23.12 -2.01 -5.72
C SER A 341 23.28 -3.08 -4.65
N ASP A 342 24.47 -3.16 -4.05
CA ASP A 342 24.72 -3.93 -2.82
C ASP A 342 23.90 -3.41 -1.62
N ALA A 343 22.91 -2.55 -1.87
CA ALA A 343 22.00 -2.00 -0.87
C ALA A 343 20.91 -2.98 -0.43
N ALA A 344 20.71 -4.11 -1.14
CA ALA A 344 19.77 -5.20 -0.81
C ALA A 344 20.01 -5.90 0.56
N VAL A 345 20.66 -5.21 1.51
CA VAL A 345 20.88 -5.65 2.89
C VAL A 345 19.70 -5.29 3.79
N LEU A 346 18.84 -4.36 3.35
CA LEU A 346 17.59 -4.07 4.02
C LEU A 346 16.50 -4.97 3.45
N ASP A 347 15.49 -5.29 4.26
CA ASP A 347 14.34 -6.07 3.80
C ASP A 347 13.59 -5.28 2.73
N ASP A 348 13.58 -5.81 1.51
CA ASP A 348 13.08 -5.12 0.32
C ASP A 348 11.56 -4.90 0.33
N PHE A 349 10.84 -5.61 1.21
CA PHE A 349 9.44 -5.31 1.51
C PHE A 349 9.36 -4.11 2.46
N ASP A 350 10.11 -4.13 3.55
CA ASP A 350 9.91 -3.15 4.63
C ASP A 350 10.66 -1.82 4.43
N PHE A 351 11.56 -1.75 3.46
CA PHE A 351 12.43 -0.60 3.22
C PHE A 351 12.33 -0.07 1.81
N HIS A 352 12.50 1.24 1.67
CA HIS A 352 12.62 1.91 0.37
C HIS A 352 13.80 2.88 0.40
N TYR A 353 14.18 3.35 -0.77
CA TYR A 353 15.30 4.25 -0.98
C TYR A 353 14.80 5.60 -1.47
N VAL A 354 15.21 6.65 -0.77
CA VAL A 354 15.08 8.01 -1.29
C VAL A 354 16.01 8.14 -2.49
N THR A 355 15.51 8.55 -3.66
CA THR A 355 16.27 8.60 -4.91
C THR A 355 16.68 10.01 -5.34
N GLY A 356 16.37 11.01 -4.51
CA GLY A 356 16.74 12.40 -4.73
C GLY A 356 17.81 12.90 -3.76
N GLU A 357 18.34 14.07 -4.08
CA GLU A 357 19.22 14.84 -3.20
C GLU A 357 18.42 15.85 -2.38
N ASN A 358 18.79 16.06 -1.11
CA ASN A 358 18.21 17.06 -0.21
C ASN A 358 16.69 16.98 -0.07
N VAL A 359 16.13 15.77 -0.18
CA VAL A 359 14.70 15.51 -0.07
C VAL A 359 14.21 15.88 1.33
N ASN A 360 13.29 16.83 1.40
CA ASN A 360 12.75 17.33 2.66
C ASN A 360 11.91 16.26 3.35
N ILE A 361 12.23 15.99 4.62
CA ILE A 361 11.36 15.27 5.54
C ILE A 361 10.48 16.29 6.25
N ARG A 362 9.17 16.12 6.21
CA ARG A 362 8.20 17.03 6.82
C ARG A 362 7.42 16.38 7.95
N VAL A 363 6.89 17.20 8.85
CA VAL A 363 6.02 16.71 9.95
C VAL A 363 4.70 16.15 9.41
N ARG A 364 4.25 16.63 8.25
CA ARG A 364 2.96 16.32 7.63
C ARG A 364 3.10 16.20 6.11
N PRO A 365 2.22 15.46 5.43
CA PRO A 365 2.26 15.28 3.98
C PRO A 365 1.64 16.48 3.25
N ASN A 366 2.24 17.65 3.41
CA ASN A 366 1.91 18.84 2.63
C ASN A 366 3.15 19.71 2.44
N ALA A 367 3.15 20.49 1.35
CA ALA A 367 4.32 21.26 0.93
C ALA A 367 4.69 22.40 1.91
N ASP A 368 3.73 22.89 2.69
CA ASP A 368 3.93 23.99 3.64
C ASP A 368 4.31 23.50 5.05
N SER A 369 4.33 22.19 5.27
CA SER A 369 4.61 21.60 6.58
C SER A 369 6.07 21.79 6.98
N LYS A 370 6.32 22.02 8.27
CA LYS A 370 7.66 22.20 8.84
C LYS A 370 8.60 21.08 8.38
N ILE A 371 9.74 21.48 7.82
CA ILE A 371 10.85 20.57 7.48
C ILE A 371 11.55 20.17 8.79
N ILE A 372 11.71 18.87 8.99
CA ILE A 372 12.31 18.26 10.19
C ILE A 372 13.58 17.47 9.90
N GLY A 373 13.99 17.41 8.64
CA GLY A 373 15.22 16.79 8.18
C GLY A 373 15.32 16.81 6.67
N ARG A 374 16.46 16.34 6.15
CA ARG A 374 16.67 16.11 4.73
C ARG A 374 17.38 14.76 4.53
N LEU A 375 17.07 14.09 3.43
CA LEU A 375 17.70 12.84 3.02
C LEU A 375 18.28 13.00 1.63
N SER A 376 19.43 12.37 1.41
CA SER A 376 20.03 12.26 0.07
C SER A 376 20.43 10.82 -0.15
N TYR A 377 19.70 10.13 -1.04
CA TYR A 377 20.06 8.76 -1.45
C TYR A 377 20.10 7.78 -0.29
N GLU A 378 19.11 7.81 0.63
CA GLU A 378 19.14 7.04 1.87
C GLU A 378 18.01 6.00 1.96
N GLY A 379 18.32 4.84 2.53
CA GLY A 379 17.33 3.84 2.90
C GLY A 379 16.48 4.32 4.08
N VAL A 380 15.17 4.10 3.97
CA VAL A 380 14.17 4.46 4.97
C VAL A 380 13.21 3.30 5.20
N TYR A 381 12.72 3.20 6.43
CA TYR A 381 11.70 2.22 6.77
C TYR A 381 10.33 2.74 6.36
N THR A 382 9.60 1.92 5.64
CA THR A 382 8.27 2.21 5.11
C THR A 382 7.28 1.11 5.43
N GLN A 383 7.63 -0.03 6.02
CA GLN A 383 6.69 -1.10 6.39
C GLN A 383 5.69 -1.51 5.27
N PHE A 384 5.98 -2.57 4.50
CA PHE A 384 5.06 -3.04 3.44
C PHE A 384 3.73 -3.61 3.95
N ASN A 385 3.60 -3.84 5.26
CA ASN A 385 2.30 -4.10 5.89
C ASN A 385 1.31 -2.91 5.78
N PHE A 386 1.68 -1.85 5.05
CA PHE A 386 0.76 -1.00 4.29
C PHE A 386 0.00 -1.78 3.18
N ASN A 387 -0.64 -2.91 3.53
CA ASN A 387 -1.75 -3.48 2.73
C ASN A 387 -2.65 -2.32 2.35
N SER A 388 -2.84 -1.98 1.06
CA SER A 388 -4.01 -1.31 0.41
C SER A 388 -4.73 -0.10 1.09
N HIS A 389 -4.37 0.27 2.31
CA HIS A 389 -5.06 1.14 3.26
C HIS A 389 -4.30 2.46 3.43
N ASP A 390 -3.05 2.51 2.97
CA ASP A 390 -2.37 3.77 2.73
C ASP A 390 -2.94 4.54 1.54
N LEU A 391 -3.94 3.96 0.86
CA LEU A 391 -4.82 4.73 0.02
C LEU A 391 -5.72 5.67 0.81
N GLU A 392 -5.90 5.50 2.13
CA GLU A 392 -6.50 6.50 3.02
C GLU A 392 -5.74 7.84 2.97
N ARG A 393 -4.50 7.82 2.49
CA ARG A 393 -3.61 8.97 2.38
C ARG A 393 -3.90 9.84 1.18
N LEU A 394 -4.22 9.22 0.06
CA LEU A 394 -4.35 9.92 -1.20
C LEU A 394 -5.70 10.63 -1.27
N SER A 395 -5.66 11.92 -1.55
CA SER A 395 -6.82 12.61 -2.09
C SER A 395 -7.11 12.07 -3.49
N TYR A 396 -8.37 12.12 -3.87
CA TYR A 396 -8.78 11.84 -5.24
C TYR A 396 -7.96 12.63 -6.26
N ASP A 397 -7.69 13.91 -5.99
CA ASP A 397 -6.92 14.78 -6.87
C ASP A 397 -5.46 14.32 -7.00
N GLU A 398 -4.85 13.76 -5.96
CA GLU A 398 -3.51 13.16 -6.06
C GLU A 398 -3.52 11.93 -6.97
N ILE A 399 -4.55 11.09 -6.84
CA ILE A 399 -4.73 9.87 -7.65
C ILE A 399 -4.98 10.22 -9.12
N ILE A 400 -5.98 11.05 -9.41
CA ILE A 400 -6.41 11.29 -10.79
C ILE A 400 -5.44 12.16 -11.61
N ASN A 401 -4.62 12.98 -10.94
CA ASN A 401 -3.65 13.86 -11.60
C ASN A 401 -2.23 13.26 -11.63
N ASN A 402 -2.07 11.98 -11.27
CA ASN A 402 -0.79 11.29 -11.21
C ASN A 402 0.29 12.10 -10.45
N ARG A 403 -0.09 12.72 -9.32
CA ARG A 403 0.85 13.52 -8.53
C ARG A 403 1.73 12.57 -7.71
N PRO A 404 3.03 12.89 -7.53
CA PRO A 404 3.87 12.17 -6.59
C PRO A 404 3.20 12.07 -5.23
N LEU A 405 3.26 10.88 -4.61
CA LEU A 405 2.58 10.62 -3.36
C LEU A 405 3.45 11.06 -2.16
N TRP A 406 2.78 11.37 -1.06
CA TRP A 406 3.46 11.55 0.22
C TRP A 406 3.60 10.23 0.97
N TYR A 407 4.84 9.85 1.25
CA TYR A 407 5.17 8.61 1.95
C TYR A 407 5.51 8.91 3.40
N LYS A 408 4.85 8.22 4.34
CA LYS A 408 5.29 8.20 5.74
C LYS A 408 6.51 7.30 5.84
N ILE A 409 7.58 7.82 6.40
CA ILE A 409 8.86 7.11 6.53
C ILE A 409 9.34 7.16 7.98
N ALA A 410 10.18 6.20 8.35
CA ALA A 410 11.09 6.32 9.48
C ALA A 410 12.54 6.31 9.01
N THR A 411 13.32 7.27 9.50
CA THR A 411 14.77 7.33 9.28
C THR A 411 15.51 6.33 10.16
N ALA A 412 16.79 6.08 9.87
CA ALA A 412 17.64 5.19 10.67
C ALA A 412 17.78 5.61 12.15
N SER A 413 17.53 6.89 12.49
CA SER A 413 17.48 7.37 13.87
C SER A 413 16.15 7.07 14.57
N GLY A 414 15.20 6.43 13.89
CA GLY A 414 13.85 6.16 14.37
C GLY A 414 12.90 7.35 14.28
N LYS A 415 13.31 8.47 13.67
CA LYS A 415 12.45 9.65 13.51
C LYS A 415 11.48 9.44 12.34
N PHE A 416 10.18 9.59 12.63
CA PHE A 416 9.13 9.60 11.62
C PHE A 416 8.98 10.95 10.92
N GLY A 417 8.55 10.91 9.68
CA GLY A 417 8.13 12.07 8.92
C GLY A 417 7.54 11.68 7.57
N TYR A 418 7.37 12.66 6.70
CA TYR A 418 6.79 12.49 5.37
C TYR A 418 7.73 13.02 4.29
N VAL A 419 7.87 12.27 3.21
CA VAL A 419 8.61 12.68 2.00
C VAL A 419 7.66 12.71 0.81
N TYR A 420 7.89 13.65 -0.10
CA TYR A 420 7.08 13.80 -1.31
C TYR A 420 7.81 13.20 -2.50
N GLY A 421 7.26 12.14 -3.08
CA GLY A 421 7.88 11.42 -4.19
C GLY A 421 9.30 10.89 -3.88
N ASN A 422 10.04 10.59 -4.94
CA ASN A 422 11.45 10.16 -4.91
C ASN A 422 11.72 9.00 -3.96
N LEU A 423 10.84 8.01 -3.93
CA LEU A 423 10.98 6.83 -3.11
C LEU A 423 10.82 5.60 -3.99
N ARG A 424 11.75 4.64 -3.86
CA ARG A 424 11.79 3.44 -4.69
C ARG A 424 12.10 2.19 -3.87
N SER A 425 11.41 1.09 -4.13
CA SER A 425 11.83 -0.24 -3.66
C SER A 425 12.78 -0.88 -4.69
N SER A 426 13.62 -1.82 -4.24
CA SER A 426 14.28 -2.76 -5.15
C SER A 426 13.30 -3.77 -5.78
N LEU A 427 12.08 -3.87 -5.24
CA LEU A 427 10.96 -4.63 -5.82
C LEU A 427 10.07 -3.82 -6.76
N ASP A 428 10.40 -2.54 -7.00
CA ASP A 428 9.73 -1.76 -8.05
C ASP A 428 9.99 -2.37 -9.44
N PHE A 429 9.43 -1.78 -10.50
CA PHE A 429 9.74 -2.21 -11.86
C PHE A 429 11.25 -2.20 -12.14
N ARG A 430 11.73 -3.34 -12.65
CA ARG A 430 13.11 -3.61 -13.05
C ARG A 430 13.14 -4.02 -14.50
N LEU A 431 14.05 -3.44 -15.25
CA LEU A 431 14.34 -3.76 -16.64
C LEU A 431 15.69 -4.47 -16.73
N GLY A 432 15.70 -5.59 -17.44
CA GLY A 432 16.91 -6.29 -17.84
C GLY A 432 17.04 -6.33 -19.35
N MET A 433 18.25 -6.08 -19.83
CA MET A 433 18.61 -6.23 -21.23
C MET A 433 19.80 -7.15 -21.39
N ARG A 434 19.83 -7.89 -22.50
CA ARG A 434 20.98 -8.68 -22.92
C ARG A 434 21.30 -8.42 -24.38
N LYS A 435 22.56 -8.64 -24.74
CA LYS A 435 23.01 -8.57 -26.12
C LYS A 435 22.69 -9.89 -26.83
N GLN A 436 21.85 -9.83 -27.84
CA GLN A 436 21.45 -10.97 -28.67
C GLN A 436 21.89 -10.74 -30.12
N ALA A 437 21.65 -11.73 -31.00
CA ALA A 437 21.81 -11.54 -32.43
C ALA A 437 20.96 -10.33 -32.90
N GLY A 438 21.62 -9.31 -33.45
CA GLY A 438 20.96 -8.06 -33.86
C GLY A 438 20.95 -6.93 -32.83
N GLY A 439 21.57 -7.12 -31.64
CA GLY A 439 21.83 -6.04 -30.68
C GLY A 439 21.19 -6.26 -29.31
N TRP A 440 21.11 -5.19 -28.52
CA TRP A 440 20.55 -5.22 -27.18
C TRP A 440 19.03 -5.38 -27.20
N LYS A 441 18.51 -6.33 -26.42
CA LYS A 441 17.07 -6.61 -26.28
C LYS A 441 16.66 -6.63 -24.81
N ILE A 442 15.44 -6.19 -24.52
CA ILE A 442 14.79 -6.29 -23.22
C ILE A 442 14.41 -7.76 -23.01
N THR A 443 14.99 -8.38 -21.99
CA THR A 443 14.78 -9.79 -21.64
C THR A 443 13.87 -9.96 -20.43
N TYR A 444 13.67 -8.92 -19.63
CA TYR A 444 12.63 -8.87 -18.60
C TYR A 444 12.25 -7.42 -18.30
N PHE A 445 10.99 -7.22 -17.93
CA PHE A 445 10.52 -5.98 -17.31
C PHE A 445 9.43 -6.34 -16.28
N VAL A 446 9.81 -6.39 -15.01
CA VAL A 446 9.04 -7.04 -13.93
C VAL A 446 9.04 -6.21 -12.65
N GLU A 447 8.00 -6.35 -11.82
CA GLU A 447 7.91 -5.83 -10.45
C GLU A 447 7.66 -6.99 -9.47
N GLY A 448 8.01 -6.83 -8.19
CA GLY A 448 7.76 -7.83 -7.14
C GLY A 448 8.97 -8.68 -6.77
N ASP A 449 8.74 -9.85 -6.18
CA ASP A 449 9.76 -10.87 -5.89
C ASP A 449 10.06 -11.69 -7.16
#